data_AF-A0AAD4IB14-F1
#
_entry.id   AF-A0AAD4IB14-F1
#
_cell.length_a   1.000
_cell.length_b   1.000
_cell.length_c   1.000
_cell.angle_alpha   90.00
_cell.angle_beta   90.00
_cell.angle_gamma   90.00
#
_symmetry.space_group_name_H-M   'P 1'
#
loop_
_entity.id
_entity.type
_entity.pdbx_description
1 polymer ?
#
loop_
_entity_poly.entity_id
_entity_poly.type
_entity_poly.pdbx_seq_one_letter_code
_entity_poly.pdbx_strand_id
1 'polypeptide(L)'
;MSDGLFFEGDDEVTPFTTPIPPPATVQKPSDILDTPAAAPNTIWYLSIIKLHTDGHDIVGPAKAFKHLLPRIEAIVSNSPKAIDKLTELKETEDIWGETETNENFFKHGFEIFVVEGQRGSYTILKVMREINKEVFDILPAPIYTVISSGPLKHAAIPLKARSSSSSKSSSAVASLSSKFSPGKPKGYASTTQLHGSFIERAAARETAKYIMTVLLLDEENVRETGRWQKGSKGGGVLMGMNATSMWEVKVVYADDPIGRAQEEADRGEDAFVL
;
A
#
# COMPACT_ATOMS: atom_id res chain seq x y z
N MET A 1 -57.08 -15.80 -47.18
CA MET A 1 -56.04 -16.43 -46.34
C MET A 1 -54.78 -16.54 -47.15
N SER A 2 -53.84 -15.62 -46.92
CA SER A 2 -52.40 -15.78 -47.13
C SER A 2 -51.76 -14.41 -46.88
N ASP A 3 -51.02 -14.35 -45.77
CA ASP A 3 -50.21 -13.24 -45.30
C ASP A 3 -49.26 -12.71 -46.38
N GLY A 4 -49.27 -11.39 -46.56
CA GLY A 4 -48.21 -10.66 -47.26
C GLY A 4 -47.52 -9.76 -46.24
N LEU A 5 -46.44 -10.28 -45.65
CA LEU A 5 -45.50 -9.54 -44.82
C LEU A 5 -44.84 -8.42 -45.66
N PHE A 6 -45.15 -7.18 -45.31
CA PHE A 6 -44.36 -6.01 -45.68
C PHE A 6 -43.15 -5.94 -44.73
N PHE A 7 -41.94 -5.94 -45.29
CA PHE A 7 -40.74 -5.42 -44.63
C PHE A 7 -40.28 -4.22 -45.43
N GLU A 8 -40.61 -3.03 -44.93
CA GLU A 8 -40.01 -1.77 -45.36
C GLU A 8 -38.78 -1.54 -44.48
N GLY A 9 -37.64 -1.36 -45.14
CA GLY A 9 -36.33 -1.23 -44.52
C GLY A 9 -36.02 0.18 -44.04
N ASP A 10 -35.02 0.20 -43.16
CA ASP A 10 -34.12 1.30 -42.82
C ASP A 10 -34.69 2.49 -42.05
N ASP A 11 -34.64 2.36 -40.71
CA ASP A 11 -34.28 3.49 -39.84
C ASP A 11 -33.12 3.06 -38.92
N GLU A 12 -32.11 3.94 -38.88
CA GLU A 12 -30.88 3.85 -38.11
C GLU A 12 -31.15 3.51 -36.63
N VAL A 13 -30.57 2.40 -36.14
CA VAL A 13 -30.48 2.13 -34.70
C VAL A 13 -29.01 1.93 -34.34
N THR A 14 -28.35 3.04 -33.99
CA THR A 14 -27.25 2.97 -33.01
C THR A 14 -27.80 3.42 -31.66
N PRO A 15 -27.72 2.56 -30.64
CA PRO A 15 -27.27 3.07 -29.36
C PRO A 15 -26.45 2.00 -28.62
N PHE A 16 -25.20 1.79 -29.03
CA PHE A 16 -24.19 1.35 -28.07
C PHE A 16 -23.55 2.62 -27.50
N THR A 17 -24.31 3.34 -26.67
CA THR A 17 -23.69 4.25 -25.70
C THR A 17 -22.91 3.37 -24.75
N THR A 18 -21.61 3.25 -24.99
CA THR A 18 -20.67 2.71 -24.00
C THR A 18 -20.92 3.48 -22.70
N PRO A 19 -21.29 2.82 -21.58
CA PRO A 19 -21.41 3.54 -20.33
C PRO A 19 -20.03 4.11 -20.02
N ILE A 20 -19.89 5.42 -20.09
CA ILE A 20 -18.72 6.14 -19.58
C ILE A 20 -18.74 5.88 -18.07
N PRO A 21 -17.82 5.06 -17.51
CA PRO A 21 -17.75 4.94 -16.07
C PRO A 21 -17.45 6.35 -15.53
N PRO A 22 -18.17 6.83 -14.50
CA PRO A 22 -17.88 8.13 -13.91
C PRO A 22 -16.39 8.15 -13.52
N PRO A 23 -15.70 9.30 -13.68
CA PRO A 23 -14.33 9.40 -13.23
C PRO A 23 -14.30 8.98 -11.77
N ALA A 24 -13.54 7.94 -11.45
CA ALA A 24 -13.30 7.53 -10.07
C ALA A 24 -12.60 8.70 -9.37
N THR A 25 -13.39 9.63 -8.85
CA THR A 25 -12.93 10.62 -7.89
C THR A 25 -12.41 9.77 -6.74
N VAL A 26 -11.11 9.85 -6.49
CA VAL A 26 -10.48 9.20 -5.34
C VAL A 26 -11.10 9.88 -4.11
N GLN A 27 -12.20 9.30 -3.62
CA GLN A 27 -12.90 9.79 -2.45
C GLN A 27 -11.97 9.59 -1.25
N LYS A 28 -11.95 10.58 -0.37
CA LYS A 28 -11.25 10.47 0.91
C LYS A 28 -11.83 9.26 1.65
N PRO A 29 -11.01 8.25 2.02
CA PRO A 29 -11.51 7.12 2.78
C PRO A 29 -12.00 7.58 4.15
N SER A 30 -12.96 6.85 4.69
CA SER A 30 -13.45 7.05 6.06
C SER A 30 -12.53 6.37 7.06
N ASP A 31 -12.57 6.83 8.31
CA ASP A 31 -11.91 6.18 9.42
C ASP A 31 -12.54 4.78 9.66
N ILE A 32 -11.70 3.76 9.86
CA ILE A 32 -12.10 2.40 10.25
C ILE A 32 -11.35 2.10 11.55
N LEU A 33 -12.00 2.44 12.66
CA LEU A 33 -11.40 2.40 14.00
C LEU A 33 -11.79 1.13 14.75
N ASP A 34 -12.94 0.53 14.40
CA ASP A 34 -13.36 -0.75 14.93
C ASP A 34 -12.62 -1.87 14.22
N THR A 35 -11.88 -2.68 14.98
CA THR A 35 -11.11 -3.79 14.43
C THR A 35 -11.34 -5.07 15.21
N PRO A 36 -11.40 -6.22 14.51
CA PRO A 36 -11.59 -7.49 15.18
C PRO A 36 -10.42 -7.79 16.13
N ALA A 37 -10.66 -8.63 17.12
CA ALA A 37 -9.61 -9.04 18.06
C ALA A 37 -8.39 -9.62 17.32
N ALA A 38 -7.19 -9.28 17.79
CA ALA A 38 -5.95 -9.78 17.22
C ALA A 38 -5.79 -11.28 17.48
N ALA A 39 -5.51 -12.04 16.43
CA ALA A 39 -5.19 -13.46 16.55
C ALA A 39 -3.81 -13.66 17.21
N PRO A 40 -3.53 -14.80 17.84
CA PRO A 40 -2.18 -15.10 18.32
C PRO A 40 -1.17 -15.09 17.17
N ASN A 41 0.07 -14.69 17.45
CA ASN A 41 1.15 -14.55 16.46
C ASN A 41 0.88 -13.51 15.35
N THR A 42 0.10 -12.47 15.68
CA THR A 42 -0.12 -11.35 14.77
C THR A 42 1.10 -10.43 14.74
N ILE A 43 1.58 -10.15 13.53
CA ILE A 43 2.60 -9.16 13.23
C ILE A 43 1.90 -7.91 12.69
N TRP A 44 2.36 -6.76 13.17
CA TRP A 44 1.77 -5.46 12.90
C TRP A 44 2.64 -4.66 11.93
N TYR A 45 1.97 -4.03 10.98
CA TYR A 45 2.56 -3.12 10.00
C TYR A 45 1.75 -1.83 9.93
N LEU A 46 2.42 -0.70 9.74
CA LEU A 46 1.81 0.60 9.53
C LEU A 46 2.21 1.13 8.15
N SER A 47 1.25 1.21 7.24
CA SER A 47 1.40 1.95 5.98
C SER A 47 1.00 3.41 6.18
N ILE A 48 1.90 4.32 5.85
CA ILE A 48 1.73 5.77 5.93
C ILE A 48 1.63 6.29 4.51
N ILE A 49 0.46 6.79 4.15
CA ILE A 49 0.13 7.19 2.77
C ILE A 49 -0.21 8.68 2.75
N LYS A 50 0.70 9.47 2.16
CA LYS A 50 0.59 10.92 2.02
C LYS A 50 0.17 11.26 0.60
N LEU A 51 -1.14 11.39 0.38
CA LEU A 51 -1.69 11.62 -0.96
C LEU A 51 -1.24 12.93 -1.61
N HIS A 52 -0.91 13.95 -0.81
CA HIS A 52 -0.48 15.27 -1.29
C HIS A 52 0.99 15.28 -1.76
N THR A 53 1.86 14.48 -1.16
CA THR A 53 3.27 14.36 -1.53
C THR A 53 3.56 13.10 -2.37
N ASP A 54 2.57 12.23 -2.50
CA ASP A 54 2.67 10.88 -3.04
C ASP A 54 3.69 10.02 -2.29
N GLY A 55 3.75 10.22 -0.97
CA GLY A 55 4.63 9.46 -0.09
C GLY A 55 3.94 8.18 0.35
N HIS A 56 4.59 7.04 0.15
CA HIS A 56 4.18 5.76 0.71
C HIS A 56 5.35 5.14 1.48
N ASP A 57 5.18 5.09 2.81
CA ASP A 57 6.15 4.54 3.76
C ASP A 57 5.51 3.39 4.53
N ILE A 58 6.30 2.40 4.93
CA ILE A 58 5.81 1.22 5.65
C ILE A 58 6.73 0.98 6.84
N VAL A 59 6.11 0.92 8.02
CA VAL A 59 6.77 0.74 9.30
C VAL A 59 6.35 -0.59 9.90
N GLY A 60 7.28 -1.27 10.55
CA GLY A 60 7.15 -2.66 11.00
C GLY A 60 8.23 -3.53 10.37
N PRO A 61 8.23 -4.84 10.65
CA PRO A 61 7.31 -5.60 11.50
C PRO A 61 7.37 -5.23 12.99
N ALA A 62 6.26 -5.41 13.71
CA ALA A 62 6.21 -5.34 15.18
C ALA A 62 5.34 -6.46 15.77
N LYS A 63 5.67 -6.97 16.97
CA LYS A 63 4.86 -8.00 17.66
C LYS A 63 3.58 -7.46 18.29
N ALA A 64 3.59 -6.18 18.64
CA ALA A 64 2.48 -5.53 19.32
C ALA A 64 2.21 -4.17 18.69
N PHE A 65 0.93 -3.79 18.63
CA PHE A 65 0.49 -2.50 18.11
C PHE A 65 1.13 -1.32 18.85
N LYS A 66 1.42 -1.46 20.16
CA LYS A 66 2.08 -0.44 20.98
C LYS A 66 3.39 0.09 20.38
N HIS A 67 4.17 -0.76 19.70
CA HIS A 67 5.45 -0.34 19.10
C HIS A 67 5.28 0.54 17.85
N LEU A 68 4.08 0.58 17.25
CA LEU A 68 3.77 1.48 16.15
C LEU A 68 3.32 2.87 16.64
N LEU A 69 2.90 2.99 17.91
CA LEU A 69 2.35 4.23 18.48
C LEU A 69 3.31 5.43 18.40
N PRO A 70 4.62 5.32 18.70
CA PRO A 70 5.51 6.48 18.61
C PRO A 70 5.51 7.11 17.22
N ARG A 71 5.42 6.27 16.18
CA ARG A 71 5.34 6.74 14.79
C ARG A 71 3.98 7.35 14.46
N ILE A 72 2.90 6.76 14.95
CA ILE A 72 1.54 7.28 14.78
C ILE A 72 1.42 8.66 15.45
N GLU A 73 1.85 8.78 16.70
CA GLU A 73 1.85 10.03 17.47
C GLU A 73 2.69 11.12 16.81
N ALA A 74 3.87 10.78 16.30
CA ALA A 74 4.72 11.73 15.58
C ALA A 74 4.05 12.29 14.31
N ILE A 75 3.15 11.53 13.66
CA ILE A 75 2.40 12.01 12.50
C ILE A 75 1.19 12.83 12.94
N VAL A 76 0.46 12.31 13.92
CA VAL A 76 -0.76 12.90 14.48
C VAL A 76 -0.50 14.25 15.16
N SER A 77 0.66 14.44 15.79
CA SER A 77 1.05 15.68 16.46
C SER A 77 1.04 16.93 15.57
N ASN A 78 1.02 16.75 14.24
CA ASN A 78 0.93 17.83 13.26
C ASN A 78 -0.51 18.30 12.99
N SER A 79 -1.52 17.66 13.60
CA SER A 79 -2.94 17.97 13.38
C SER A 79 -3.73 17.94 14.69
N PRO A 80 -4.22 19.10 15.19
CA PRO A 80 -5.02 19.17 16.42
C PRO A 80 -6.22 18.24 16.41
N LYS A 81 -6.98 18.20 15.31
CA LYS A 81 -8.14 17.29 15.18
C LYS A 81 -7.74 15.83 15.28
N ALA A 82 -6.58 15.46 14.74
CA ALA A 82 -6.12 14.08 14.81
C ALA A 82 -5.63 13.73 16.22
N ILE A 83 -5.09 14.70 16.97
CA ILE A 83 -4.73 14.52 18.39
C ILE A 83 -6.00 14.21 19.17
N ASP A 84 -7.04 15.04 19.03
CA ASP A 84 -8.31 14.84 19.75
C ASP A 84 -8.91 13.45 19.46
N LYS A 85 -8.96 13.05 18.18
CA LYS A 85 -9.41 11.70 17.79
C LYS A 85 -8.55 10.58 18.38
N LEU A 86 -7.23 10.76 18.41
CA LEU A 86 -6.33 9.73 18.94
C LEU A 86 -6.48 9.61 20.46
N THR A 87 -6.69 10.73 21.16
CA THR A 87 -6.98 10.75 22.59
C THR A 87 -8.31 10.05 22.89
N GLU A 88 -9.37 10.35 22.14
CA GLU A 88 -10.67 9.68 22.25
C GLU A 88 -10.59 8.17 22.00
N LEU A 89 -9.65 7.71 21.18
CA LEU A 89 -9.40 6.28 21.00
C LEU A 89 -8.61 5.64 22.14
N LYS A 90 -7.69 6.39 22.74
CA LYS A 90 -6.85 5.93 23.85
C LYS A 90 -7.62 5.91 25.17
N GLU A 91 -8.67 6.69 25.27
CA GLU A 91 -9.47 6.88 26.47
C GLU A 91 -10.87 6.28 26.28
N THR A 92 -11.48 5.80 27.35
CA THR A 92 -12.87 5.35 27.36
C THR A 92 -13.50 5.79 28.67
N GLU A 93 -14.76 6.23 28.62
CA GLU A 93 -15.51 6.58 29.82
C GLU A 93 -16.04 5.31 30.48
N ASP A 94 -15.69 5.11 31.75
CA ASP A 94 -16.29 4.07 32.58
C ASP A 94 -17.73 4.44 32.99
N ILE A 95 -18.46 3.50 33.58
CA ILE A 95 -19.86 3.60 34.02
C ILE A 95 -20.08 4.78 34.99
N TRP A 96 -19.02 5.27 35.64
CA TRP A 96 -19.04 6.42 36.54
C TRP A 96 -18.58 7.74 35.90
N GLY A 97 -18.29 7.75 34.59
CA GLY A 97 -17.83 8.93 33.85
C GLY A 97 -16.36 9.28 34.11
N GLU A 98 -15.59 8.37 34.69
CA GLU A 98 -14.13 8.52 34.82
C GLU A 98 -13.44 8.05 33.54
N THR A 99 -12.38 8.76 33.16
CA THR A 99 -11.63 8.50 31.93
C THR A 99 -10.58 7.41 32.20
N GLU A 100 -10.79 6.24 31.61
CA GLU A 100 -9.87 5.10 31.72
C GLU A 100 -9.10 4.86 30.42
N THR A 101 -7.97 4.15 30.52
CA THR A 101 -7.18 3.77 29.34
C THR A 101 -7.89 2.65 28.58
N ASN A 102 -8.18 2.89 27.31
CA ASN A 102 -8.84 1.92 26.42
C ASN A 102 -7.89 0.78 26.03
N GLU A 103 -7.81 -0.26 26.85
CA GLU A 103 -6.92 -1.42 26.57
C GLU A 103 -7.20 -2.08 25.21
N ASN A 104 -8.44 -2.05 24.73
CA ASN A 104 -8.81 -2.64 23.44
C ASN A 104 -8.08 -1.93 22.30
N PHE A 105 -7.95 -0.60 22.39
CA PHE A 105 -7.18 0.16 21.41
C PHE A 105 -5.69 -0.22 21.42
N PHE A 106 -5.08 -0.43 22.58
CA PHE A 106 -3.66 -0.82 22.64
C PHE A 106 -3.41 -2.27 22.19
N LYS A 107 -4.40 -3.16 22.37
CA LYS A 107 -4.33 -4.56 21.97
C LYS A 107 -4.70 -4.80 20.50
N HIS A 108 -5.61 -4.00 19.95
CA HIS A 108 -6.17 -4.22 18.62
C HIS A 108 -5.85 -3.06 17.66
N GLY A 109 -5.73 -1.82 18.14
CA GLY A 109 -5.50 -0.67 17.28
C GLY A 109 -6.68 -0.38 16.35
N PHE A 110 -6.38 0.21 15.19
CA PHE A 110 -7.34 0.59 14.16
C PHE A 110 -6.94 -0.02 12.82
N GLU A 111 -7.81 0.00 11.80
CA GLU A 111 -7.45 -0.42 10.44
C GLU A 111 -7.07 0.79 9.58
N ILE A 112 -7.90 1.84 9.60
CA ILE A 112 -7.67 3.07 8.84
C ILE A 112 -7.90 4.28 9.75
N PHE A 113 -6.89 5.14 9.85
CA PHE A 113 -6.96 6.41 10.57
C PHE A 113 -6.52 7.55 9.65
N VAL A 114 -7.43 8.49 9.40
CA VAL A 114 -7.23 9.61 8.49
C VAL A 114 -6.86 10.86 9.29
N VAL A 115 -5.61 11.27 9.12
CA VAL A 115 -5.03 12.48 9.69
C VAL A 115 -5.31 13.64 8.75
N GLU A 116 -6.20 14.55 9.14
CA GLU A 116 -6.46 15.78 8.39
C GLU A 116 -5.31 16.77 8.58
N GLY A 117 -4.66 17.19 7.50
CA GLY A 117 -3.65 18.23 7.51
C GLY A 117 -4.24 19.61 7.19
N GLN A 118 -3.36 20.59 7.01
CA GLN A 118 -3.77 21.93 6.59
C GLN A 118 -4.17 21.97 5.11
N ARG A 119 -5.03 22.93 4.74
CA ARG A 119 -5.42 23.23 3.35
C ARG A 119 -5.99 22.02 2.57
N GLY A 120 -6.74 21.15 3.26
CA GLY A 120 -7.36 19.97 2.64
C GLY A 120 -6.40 18.83 2.31
N SER A 121 -5.14 18.91 2.76
CA SER A 121 -4.25 17.74 2.75
C SER A 121 -4.69 16.72 3.80
N TYR A 122 -4.44 15.45 3.54
CA TYR A 122 -4.62 14.40 4.53
C TYR A 122 -3.58 13.30 4.35
N THR A 123 -3.31 12.59 5.44
CA THR A 123 -2.44 11.41 5.49
C THR A 123 -3.28 10.25 6.01
N ILE A 124 -3.16 9.10 5.35
CA ILE A 124 -3.85 7.87 5.76
C ILE A 124 -2.83 7.00 6.48
N LEU A 125 -3.17 6.60 7.69
CA LEU A 125 -2.48 5.57 8.45
C LEU A 125 -3.30 4.29 8.30
N LYS A 126 -2.73 3.28 7.66
CA LYS A 126 -3.37 1.98 7.48
C LYS A 126 -2.57 0.93 8.24
N VAL A 127 -3.19 0.28 9.21
CA VAL A 127 -2.57 -0.84 9.93
C VAL A 127 -2.89 -2.11 9.17
N MET A 128 -1.86 -2.89 8.87
CA MET A 128 -1.99 -4.21 8.25
C MET A 128 -1.52 -5.25 9.26
N ARG A 129 -2.23 -6.38 9.29
CA ARG A 129 -1.96 -7.50 10.19
C ARG A 129 -1.61 -8.73 9.38
N GLU A 130 -0.62 -9.48 9.84
CA GLU A 130 -0.23 -10.77 9.26
C GLU A 130 -0.11 -11.80 10.38
N ILE A 131 -0.67 -13.00 10.18
CA ILE A 131 -0.50 -14.11 11.12
C ILE A 131 0.62 -15.00 10.59
N ASN A 132 1.78 -14.95 11.22
CA ASN A 132 2.95 -15.73 10.80
C ASN A 132 3.81 -16.09 12.00
N LYS A 133 3.67 -17.34 12.48
CA LYS A 133 4.34 -17.81 13.68
C LYS A 133 5.86 -17.82 13.55
N GLU A 134 6.39 -18.31 12.44
CA GLU A 134 7.84 -18.43 12.24
C GLU A 134 8.53 -17.08 12.29
N VAL A 135 7.93 -16.08 11.63
CA VAL A 135 8.42 -14.71 11.66
C VAL A 135 8.19 -14.10 13.04
N PHE A 136 7.03 -14.31 13.66
CA PHE A 136 6.71 -13.78 14.99
C PHE A 136 7.72 -14.24 16.06
N ASP A 137 8.16 -15.50 16.00
CA ASP A 137 9.11 -16.07 16.96
C ASP A 137 10.51 -15.43 16.84
N ILE A 138 10.95 -15.08 15.62
CA ILE A 138 12.28 -14.49 15.39
C ILE A 138 12.32 -12.97 15.59
N LEU A 139 11.19 -12.27 15.55
CA LEU A 139 11.16 -10.82 15.77
C LEU A 139 11.72 -10.51 17.17
N PRO A 140 12.47 -9.40 17.35
CA PRO A 140 12.77 -8.29 16.41
C PRO A 140 13.95 -8.48 15.42
N ALA A 141 14.33 -9.72 15.07
CA ALA A 141 15.37 -9.96 14.05
C ALA A 141 14.98 -9.37 12.68
N PRO A 142 15.97 -9.06 11.80
CA PRO A 142 15.68 -8.52 10.47
C PRO A 142 14.94 -9.51 9.59
N ILE A 143 13.96 -9.02 8.84
CA ILE A 143 13.17 -9.82 7.89
C ILE A 143 12.95 -9.09 6.58
N TYR A 144 12.41 -9.81 5.59
CA TYR A 144 11.97 -9.28 4.32
C TYR A 144 10.44 -9.22 4.28
N THR A 145 9.88 -8.05 4.02
CA THR A 145 8.43 -7.86 3.87
C THR A 145 8.11 -7.58 2.41
N VAL A 146 7.12 -8.28 1.84
CA VAL A 146 6.69 -8.11 0.45
C VAL A 146 5.37 -7.34 0.42
N ILE A 147 5.37 -6.20 -0.28
CA ILE A 147 4.20 -5.35 -0.46
C ILE A 147 3.97 -5.09 -1.93
N SER A 148 2.72 -5.09 -2.38
CA SER A 148 2.35 -4.60 -3.71
C SER A 148 1.55 -3.32 -3.63
N SER A 149 1.52 -2.57 -4.73
CA SER A 149 0.66 -1.42 -4.95
C SER A 149 0.35 -1.33 -6.44
N GLY A 150 -0.92 -1.27 -6.82
CA GLY A 150 -1.33 -1.25 -8.22
C GLY A 150 -2.78 -1.72 -8.42
N PRO A 151 -3.48 -1.22 -9.45
CA PRO A 151 -3.03 -0.26 -10.46
C PRO A 151 -2.98 1.18 -9.93
N LEU A 152 -1.84 1.86 -10.12
CA LEU A 152 -1.63 3.25 -9.77
C LEU A 152 -1.77 4.12 -11.03
N LYS A 153 -2.76 5.01 -11.04
CA LYS A 153 -3.07 5.84 -12.20
C LYS A 153 -2.09 6.99 -12.32
N HIS A 154 -1.48 7.19 -13.48
CA HIS A 154 -0.65 8.35 -13.78
C HIS A 154 -1.11 9.06 -15.05
N ALA A 155 -0.60 10.28 -15.28
CA ALA A 155 -0.86 10.98 -16.53
C ALA A 155 -0.36 10.15 -17.71
N ALA A 156 -1.15 10.11 -18.80
CA ALA A 156 -0.86 9.25 -19.94
C ALA A 156 0.54 9.53 -20.50
N ILE A 157 1.39 8.50 -20.55
CA ILE A 157 2.70 8.58 -21.21
C ILE A 157 2.51 8.09 -22.65
N PRO A 158 2.94 8.86 -23.66
CA PRO A 158 3.02 8.34 -25.02
C PRO A 158 4.12 7.27 -25.08
N LEU A 159 3.74 6.01 -24.94
CA LEU A 159 4.62 4.88 -25.22
C LEU A 159 4.80 4.81 -26.74
N LYS A 160 5.94 5.29 -27.25
CA LYS A 160 6.29 5.08 -28.67
C LYS A 160 6.38 3.58 -28.92
N ALA A 161 5.43 3.04 -29.68
CA ALA A 161 5.50 1.69 -30.22
C ALA A 161 6.81 1.52 -30.99
N ARG A 162 7.54 0.42 -30.75
CA ARG A 162 8.66 0.03 -31.62
C ARG A 162 8.07 -0.34 -32.98
N SER A 163 8.02 0.60 -33.91
CA SER A 163 7.73 0.29 -35.29
C SER A 163 8.82 -0.64 -35.80
N SER A 164 8.46 -1.87 -36.10
CA SER A 164 9.27 -2.81 -36.86
C SER A 164 9.42 -2.27 -38.29
N SER A 165 10.45 -1.48 -38.54
CA SER A 165 10.94 -1.27 -39.90
C SER A 165 12.46 -1.23 -39.92
N SER A 166 12.97 -2.06 -40.82
CA SER A 166 14.36 -2.33 -41.13
C SER A 166 15.11 -1.09 -41.62
N SER A 167 16.24 -0.75 -40.98
CA SER A 167 17.46 -0.33 -41.69
C SER A 167 18.63 -0.07 -40.73
N LYS A 168 19.81 -0.39 -41.25
CA LYS A 168 21.13 -0.45 -40.61
C LYS A 168 21.61 0.84 -39.91
N SER A 169 22.50 0.61 -38.94
CA SER A 169 23.68 1.39 -38.53
C SER A 169 23.63 2.26 -37.26
N SER A 170 24.62 1.95 -36.41
CA SER A 170 25.32 2.76 -35.40
C SER A 170 24.56 3.45 -34.27
N SER A 171 24.76 2.91 -33.06
CA SER A 171 25.05 3.64 -31.82
C SER A 171 24.34 4.98 -31.61
N ALA A 172 23.09 4.90 -31.15
CA ALA A 172 22.49 5.95 -30.34
C ALA A 172 21.66 5.27 -29.26
N VAL A 173 22.23 5.19 -28.06
CA VAL A 173 21.47 4.98 -26.82
C VAL A 173 20.52 6.18 -26.78
N ALA A 174 19.26 5.97 -27.18
CA ALA A 174 18.24 7.00 -27.16
C ALA A 174 17.95 7.34 -25.70
N SER A 175 18.76 8.25 -25.18
CA SER A 175 18.55 9.03 -23.98
C SER A 175 17.13 9.56 -24.00
N LEU A 176 16.29 9.08 -23.08
CA LEU A 176 15.02 9.69 -22.71
C LEU A 176 15.31 11.02 -22.01
N SER A 177 15.79 12.00 -22.78
CA SER A 177 16.02 13.37 -22.35
C SER A 177 15.15 14.31 -23.18
N SER A 178 13.83 14.25 -22.97
CA SER A 178 12.97 15.40 -23.23
C SER A 178 11.69 15.34 -22.38
N LYS A 179 11.80 15.81 -21.14
CA LYS A 179 10.77 16.55 -20.40
C LYS A 179 9.32 16.02 -20.42
N PHE A 180 9.12 14.71 -20.29
CA PHE A 180 7.83 14.19 -19.83
C PHE A 180 8.07 13.38 -18.56
N SER A 181 7.95 14.04 -17.41
CA SER A 181 7.77 13.32 -16.16
C SER A 181 6.33 12.84 -16.19
N PRO A 182 6.04 11.52 -16.21
CA PRO A 182 4.71 11.09 -15.84
C PRO A 182 4.32 11.79 -14.55
N GLY A 183 3.08 12.29 -14.51
CA GLY A 183 2.51 12.79 -13.26
C GLY A 183 2.68 11.72 -12.18
N LYS A 184 2.89 12.15 -10.94
CA LYS A 184 3.06 11.26 -9.80
C LYS A 184 1.90 10.22 -9.73
N PRO A 185 2.18 8.92 -9.62
CA PRO A 185 1.19 7.85 -9.67
C PRO A 185 0.23 7.91 -8.48
N LYS A 186 -1.08 7.92 -8.73
CA LYS A 186 -2.12 8.02 -7.70
C LYS A 186 -2.77 6.66 -7.44
N GLY A 187 -3.09 6.38 -6.18
CA GLY A 187 -3.89 5.20 -5.80
C GLY A 187 -3.25 4.27 -4.76
N TYR A 188 -2.11 4.64 -4.17
CA TYR A 188 -1.46 3.85 -3.12
C TYR A 188 -2.43 3.52 -1.97
N ALA A 189 -3.22 4.51 -1.53
CA ALA A 189 -4.22 4.36 -0.46
C ALA A 189 -5.15 3.16 -0.63
N SER A 190 -5.64 2.93 -1.84
CA SER A 190 -6.64 1.90 -2.13
C SER A 190 -6.01 0.59 -2.61
N THR A 191 -4.78 0.60 -3.09
CA THR A 191 -4.18 -0.55 -3.81
C THR A 191 -3.01 -1.20 -3.08
N THR A 192 -2.53 -0.61 -1.97
CA THR A 192 -1.45 -1.22 -1.19
C THR A 192 -1.95 -2.47 -0.45
N GLN A 193 -1.23 -3.58 -0.68
CA GLN A 193 -1.49 -4.88 -0.08
C GLN A 193 -0.19 -5.51 0.45
N LEU A 194 -0.27 -6.09 1.65
CA LEU A 194 0.80 -6.90 2.25
C LEU A 194 0.66 -8.34 1.77
N HIS A 195 1.72 -8.91 1.20
CA HIS A 195 1.75 -10.31 0.72
C HIS A 195 2.48 -11.24 1.67
N GLY A 196 3.19 -10.69 2.66
CA GLY A 196 3.71 -11.44 3.78
C GLY A 196 5.15 -11.11 4.13
N SER A 197 5.63 -11.86 5.10
CA SER A 197 6.90 -11.71 5.78
C SER A 197 7.76 -12.96 5.63
N PHE A 198 9.05 -12.77 5.36
CA PHE A 198 9.97 -13.85 5.04
C PHE A 198 11.31 -13.65 5.75
N ILE A 199 11.84 -14.73 6.31
CA ILE A 199 13.18 -14.77 6.91
C ILE A 199 14.23 -14.74 5.80
N GLU A 200 13.97 -15.47 4.71
CA GLU A 200 14.90 -15.62 3.61
C GLU A 200 14.61 -14.67 2.45
N ARG A 201 15.69 -14.05 1.95
CA ARG A 201 15.63 -13.18 0.78
C ARG A 201 15.14 -13.90 -0.48
N ALA A 202 15.51 -15.17 -0.64
CA ALA A 202 15.17 -15.96 -1.82
C ALA A 202 13.64 -16.15 -1.92
N ALA A 203 13.01 -16.58 -0.83
CA ALA A 203 11.57 -16.70 -0.71
C ALA A 203 10.86 -15.36 -0.98
N ALA A 204 11.29 -14.28 -0.33
CA ALA A 204 10.71 -12.95 -0.56
C ALA A 204 10.78 -12.51 -2.03
N ARG A 205 11.89 -12.79 -2.70
CA ARG A 205 12.10 -12.45 -4.11
C ARG A 205 11.24 -13.29 -5.04
N GLU A 206 11.08 -14.58 -4.76
CA GLU A 206 10.22 -15.47 -5.53
C GLU A 206 8.75 -15.04 -5.41
N THR A 207 8.28 -14.81 -4.18
CA THR A 207 6.95 -14.25 -3.93
C THR A 207 6.75 -12.93 -4.65
N ALA A 208 7.71 -12.00 -4.58
CA ALA A 208 7.58 -10.72 -5.27
C ALA A 208 7.44 -10.85 -6.79
N LYS A 209 8.17 -11.78 -7.41
CA LYS A 209 8.03 -12.07 -8.85
C LYS A 209 6.68 -12.67 -9.16
N TYR A 210 6.23 -13.65 -8.37
CA TYR A 210 4.93 -14.27 -8.53
C TYR A 210 3.81 -13.23 -8.46
N ILE A 211 3.82 -12.38 -7.43
CA ILE A 211 2.83 -11.30 -7.27
C ILE A 211 2.88 -10.32 -8.44
N MET A 212 4.07 -9.97 -8.94
CA MET A 212 4.17 -9.12 -10.13
C MET A 212 3.52 -9.79 -11.35
N THR A 213 3.78 -11.08 -11.59
CA THR A 213 3.14 -11.82 -12.68
C THR A 213 1.62 -11.85 -12.55
N VAL A 214 1.10 -12.08 -11.33
CA VAL A 214 -0.35 -12.07 -11.06
C VAL A 214 -0.96 -10.70 -11.32
N LEU A 215 -0.30 -9.62 -10.89
CA LEU A 215 -0.79 -8.25 -11.10
C LEU A 215 -0.84 -7.82 -12.57
N LEU A 216 -0.03 -8.45 -13.42
CA LEU A 216 0.11 -8.11 -14.83
C LEU A 216 -0.59 -9.11 -15.78
N LEU A 217 -1.27 -10.13 -15.25
CA LEU A 217 -1.79 -11.25 -16.04
C LEU A 217 -2.72 -10.81 -17.18
N ASP A 218 -3.57 -9.81 -16.92
CA ASP A 218 -4.57 -9.29 -17.87
C ASP A 218 -4.18 -7.91 -18.45
N GLU A 219 -2.93 -7.49 -18.26
CA GLU A 219 -2.48 -6.14 -18.62
C GLU A 219 -1.65 -6.14 -19.91
N GLU A 220 -2.09 -5.36 -20.89
CA GLU A 220 -1.40 -5.24 -22.17
C GLU A 220 -0.37 -4.10 -22.17
N ASN A 221 0.65 -4.23 -23.03
CA ASN A 221 1.66 -3.19 -23.28
C ASN A 221 2.42 -2.72 -22.02
N VAL A 222 2.63 -3.63 -21.07
CA VAL A 222 3.36 -3.34 -19.83
C VAL A 222 4.86 -3.45 -20.06
N ARG A 223 5.59 -2.43 -19.64
CA ARG A 223 7.04 -2.46 -19.51
C ARG A 223 7.41 -2.82 -18.07
N GLU A 224 8.07 -3.95 -17.91
CA GLU A 224 8.61 -4.38 -16.63
C GLU A 224 10.04 -3.87 -16.42
N THR A 225 10.32 -3.43 -15.20
CA THR A 225 11.65 -3.06 -14.74
C THR A 225 11.82 -3.55 -13.30
N GLY A 226 13.02 -4.01 -12.96
CA GLY A 226 13.31 -4.51 -11.62
C GLY A 226 14.67 -4.05 -11.14
N ARG A 227 14.74 -3.59 -9.90
CA ARG A 227 16.00 -3.20 -9.25
C ARG A 227 16.13 -3.93 -7.92
N TRP A 228 17.21 -4.69 -7.78
CA TRP A 228 17.57 -5.39 -6.55
C TRP A 228 18.83 -4.76 -5.98
N GLN A 229 18.85 -4.48 -4.67
CA GLN A 229 20.05 -3.99 -4.01
C GLN A 229 21.13 -5.09 -3.97
N LYS A 230 22.41 -4.70 -4.08
CA LYS A 230 23.53 -5.64 -3.99
C LYS A 230 23.81 -5.98 -2.52
N GLY A 231 24.31 -7.20 -2.25
CA GLY A 231 24.61 -7.68 -0.89
C GLY A 231 23.46 -8.47 -0.27
N SER A 232 23.68 -9.08 0.91
CA SER A 232 22.68 -9.91 1.61
C SER A 232 21.56 -9.08 2.23
N LYS A 233 21.85 -7.89 2.78
CA LYS A 233 20.92 -7.01 3.49
C LYS A 233 20.09 -6.08 2.59
N GLY A 234 19.85 -6.48 1.35
CA GLY A 234 19.28 -5.62 0.32
C GLY A 234 17.84 -5.98 -0.03
N GLY A 235 16.95 -4.99 -0.01
CA GLY A 235 15.60 -5.09 -0.58
C GLY A 235 15.60 -5.08 -2.11
N GLY A 236 14.42 -4.87 -2.68
CA GLY A 236 14.26 -4.63 -4.12
C GLY A 236 12.88 -4.15 -4.49
N VAL A 237 12.76 -3.67 -5.73
CA VAL A 237 11.51 -3.18 -6.28
C VAL A 237 11.36 -3.75 -7.69
N LEU A 238 10.20 -4.34 -7.96
CA LEU A 238 9.71 -4.65 -9.28
C LEU A 238 8.65 -3.61 -9.64
N MET A 239 8.67 -3.14 -10.87
CA MET A 239 7.73 -2.16 -11.38
C MET A 239 7.27 -2.56 -12.78
N GLY A 240 5.95 -2.65 -12.97
CA GLY A 240 5.29 -2.74 -14.27
C GLY A 240 4.66 -1.40 -14.60
N MET A 241 4.72 -0.96 -15.86
CA MET A 241 4.12 0.30 -16.27
C MET A 241 3.57 0.23 -17.70
N ASN A 242 2.34 0.67 -17.91
CA ASN A 242 1.77 0.89 -19.25
C ASN A 242 1.52 2.39 -19.49
N ALA A 243 0.71 2.74 -20.49
CA ALA A 243 0.49 4.14 -20.84
C ALA A 243 -0.22 4.94 -19.73
N THR A 244 -1.02 4.30 -18.89
CA THR A 244 -1.94 4.98 -17.95
C THR A 244 -1.79 4.52 -16.50
N SER A 245 -1.17 3.36 -16.28
CA SER A 245 -1.12 2.67 -15.00
C SER A 245 0.28 2.12 -14.68
N MET A 246 0.56 2.06 -13.38
CA MET A 246 1.79 1.51 -12.81
C MET A 246 1.47 0.51 -11.70
N TRP A 247 2.24 -0.57 -11.65
CA TRP A 247 2.21 -1.58 -10.59
C TRP A 247 3.59 -1.68 -9.98
N GLU A 248 3.64 -1.79 -8.66
CA GLU A 248 4.87 -1.85 -7.90
C GLU A 248 4.80 -3.00 -6.91
N VAL A 249 5.86 -3.81 -6.86
CA VAL A 249 6.06 -4.82 -5.82
C VAL A 249 7.39 -4.52 -5.14
N LYS A 250 7.33 -4.17 -3.86
CA LYS A 250 8.49 -3.84 -3.01
C LYS A 250 8.81 -5.01 -2.09
N VAL A 251 10.09 -5.34 -2.02
CA VAL A 251 10.68 -6.17 -0.97
C VAL A 251 11.48 -5.25 -0.06
N VAL A 252 10.96 -5.02 1.14
CA VAL A 252 11.58 -4.17 2.15
C VAL A 252 12.37 -5.07 3.10
N TYR A 253 13.66 -4.79 3.27
CA TYR A 253 14.46 -5.41 4.33
C TYR A 253 14.36 -4.51 5.56
N ALA A 254 13.65 -4.98 6.58
CA ALA A 254 13.48 -4.24 7.82
C ALA A 254 14.62 -4.59 8.77
N ASP A 255 15.56 -3.65 8.95
CA ASP A 255 16.60 -3.71 9.97
C ASP A 255 16.49 -2.42 10.78
N ASP A 256 15.64 -2.43 11.82
CA ASP A 256 15.53 -1.34 12.78
C ASP A 256 16.23 -1.74 14.09
N PRO A 257 17.54 -1.44 14.22
CA PRO A 257 18.28 -1.79 15.42
C PRO A 257 17.81 -1.04 16.67
N ILE A 258 17.16 0.13 16.50
CA ILE A 258 16.64 0.92 17.63
C ILE A 258 15.30 0.35 18.09
N GLY A 259 14.39 0.06 17.15
CA GLY A 259 13.15 -0.67 17.45
C GLY A 259 13.42 -2.03 18.10
N ARG A 260 14.48 -2.74 17.67
CA ARG A 260 14.96 -3.98 18.28
C ARG A 260 15.32 -3.81 19.75
N ALA A 261 16.17 -2.84 20.05
CA ALA A 261 16.62 -2.59 21.42
C ALA A 261 15.45 -2.20 22.35
N GLN A 262 14.48 -1.45 21.83
CA GLN A 262 13.30 -1.05 22.59
C GLN A 262 12.32 -2.21 22.82
N GLU A 263 12.07 -3.06 21.82
CA GLU A 263 11.24 -4.26 21.99
C GLU A 263 11.89 -5.28 22.94
N GLU A 264 13.21 -5.40 22.94
CA GLU A 264 13.95 -6.24 23.89
C GLU A 264 13.89 -5.69 25.32
N ALA A 265 13.96 -4.36 25.50
CA ALA A 265 13.83 -3.71 26.80
C ALA A 265 12.42 -3.86 27.40
N ASP A 266 11.38 -3.61 26.59
CA ASP A 266 9.99 -3.76 27.02
C ASP A 266 9.66 -5.22 27.43
N ARG A 267 10.26 -6.21 26.75
CA ARG A 267 10.14 -7.63 27.12
C ARG A 267 10.79 -7.93 28.47
N GLY A 268 11.86 -7.22 28.81
CA GLY A 268 12.51 -7.31 30.12
C GLY A 268 11.60 -6.79 31.22
N GLU A 269 10.94 -5.66 31.02
CA GLU A 269 10.03 -5.07 32.01
C GLU A 269 8.80 -5.94 32.28
N ASP A 270 8.19 -6.52 31.24
CA ASP A 270 7.06 -7.45 31.37
C ASP A 270 7.42 -8.76 32.10
N ALA A 271 8.72 -9.11 32.19
CA ALA A 271 9.21 -10.31 32.91
C ALA A 271 9.48 -10.05 34.41
N PHE A 272 9.50 -8.80 34.86
CA PHE A 272 9.69 -8.42 36.27
C PHE A 272 8.38 -8.08 37.00
N VAL A 273 7.23 -8.21 36.34
CA VAL A 273 5.88 -8.06 36.93
C VAL A 273 5.21 -9.43 37.11
N LEU A 274 5.96 -10.42 37.61
CA LEU A 274 5.44 -11.70 38.10
C LEU A 274 5.83 -11.93 39.56
#